data_AF-A0A2T4DVI5-F1
#
_entry.id   AF-A0A2T4DVI5-F1
#
_cell.length_a   1.000
_cell.length_b   1.000
_cell.length_c   1.000
_cell.angle_alpha   90.00
_cell.angle_beta   90.00
_cell.angle_gamma   90.00
#
_symmetry.space_group_name_H-M   'P 1'
#
loop_
_entity.id
_entity.type
_entity.pdbx_description
1 polymer ?
#
loop_
_entity_poly.entity_id
_entity_poly.type
_entity_poly.pdbx_seq_one_letter_code
_entity_poly.pdbx_strand_id
1 'polypeptide(L)'
;MSENMVKDDFKARVEKFLERQEFMKHIGFNLSVIEEGRTEGWLDIETIHKQQKGLVHGGVTATLADIVAGFAAYTTVPADCHVVTA
;
A
#
# COMPACT_ATOMS: atom_id res chain seq x y z
N MET A 1 -17.92 -31.54 6.06
CA MET A 1 -16.90 -31.82 5.03
C MET A 1 -15.93 -30.67 5.06
N SER A 2 -14.64 -30.96 5.14
CA SER A 2 -13.57 -30.12 5.71
C SER A 2 -13.30 -28.81 4.96
N GLU A 3 -13.57 -27.68 5.61
CA GLU A 3 -12.97 -26.38 5.30
C GLU A 3 -11.50 -26.38 5.75
N ASN A 4 -10.62 -27.04 4.99
CA ASN A 4 -9.19 -26.73 5.03
C ASN A 4 -8.91 -25.71 3.93
N MET A 5 -9.44 -24.50 4.12
CA MET A 5 -9.02 -23.34 3.34
C MET A 5 -7.61 -23.00 3.84
N VAL A 6 -6.60 -23.22 2.98
CA VAL A 6 -5.29 -22.63 3.18
C VAL A 6 -5.53 -21.17 3.49
N LYS A 7 -5.22 -20.75 4.72
CA LYS A 7 -5.44 -19.39 5.18
C LYS A 7 -4.61 -18.50 4.25
N ASP A 8 -5.27 -17.83 3.30
CA ASP A 8 -4.61 -16.99 2.32
C ASP A 8 -3.89 -15.88 3.10
N ASP A 9 -2.57 -16.01 3.23
CA ASP A 9 -1.77 -15.08 4.02
C ASP A 9 -1.52 -13.84 3.19
N PHE A 10 -2.57 -13.02 3.08
CA PHE A 10 -2.51 -11.72 2.39
C PHE A 10 -1.40 -10.86 2.97
N LYS A 11 -1.08 -11.00 4.27
CA LYS A 11 -0.05 -10.21 4.92
C LYS A 11 1.33 -10.55 4.37
N ALA A 12 1.68 -11.84 4.29
CA ALA A 12 2.94 -12.27 3.68
C ALA A 12 3.04 -11.86 2.19
N ARG A 13 1.92 -11.90 1.45
CA ARG A 13 1.87 -11.44 0.06
C ARG A 13 2.12 -9.93 -0.06
N VAL A 14 1.47 -9.12 0.79
CA VAL A 14 1.68 -7.66 0.82
C VAL A 14 3.13 -7.34 1.18
N GLU A 15 3.69 -7.95 2.22
CA GLU A 15 5.08 -7.75 2.64
C GLU A 15 6.07 -8.04 1.49
N LYS A 16 5.88 -9.15 0.78
CA LYS A 16 6.67 -9.49 -0.41
C LYS A 16 6.48 -8.51 -1.58
N PHE A 17 5.30 -7.93 -1.73
CA PHE A 17 5.05 -6.89 -2.73
C PHE A 17 5.80 -5.61 -2.38
N LEU A 18 5.79 -5.20 -1.10
CA LEU A 18 6.49 -4.01 -0.61
C LEU A 18 8.00 -4.08 -0.82
N GLU A 19 8.60 -5.28 -0.76
CA GLU A 19 10.02 -5.48 -1.09
C GLU A 19 10.40 -4.97 -2.49
N ARG A 20 9.44 -4.92 -3.42
CA ARG A 20 9.66 -4.51 -4.82
C ARG A 20 9.16 -3.09 -5.11
N GLN A 21 8.57 -2.39 -4.14
CA GLN A 21 8.05 -1.03 -4.29
C GLN A 21 9.17 0.01 -4.15
N GLU A 22 10.05 0.09 -5.14
CA GLU A 22 11.18 1.05 -5.12
C GLU A 22 10.74 2.50 -5.01
N PHE A 23 9.60 2.85 -5.61
CA PHE A 23 9.04 4.19 -5.49
C PHE A 23 8.65 4.54 -4.04
N MET A 24 8.01 3.62 -3.31
CA MET A 24 7.65 3.84 -1.90
C MET A 24 8.90 4.07 -1.04
N LYS A 25 9.96 3.28 -1.27
CA LYS A 25 11.25 3.45 -0.60
C LYS A 25 11.87 4.81 -0.93
N HIS A 26 11.79 5.24 -2.19
CA HIS A 26 12.34 6.52 -2.64
C HIS A 26 11.70 7.72 -1.96
N ILE A 27 10.38 7.69 -1.73
CA ILE A 27 9.64 8.76 -1.05
C ILE A 27 9.53 8.56 0.48
N GLY A 28 10.18 7.54 1.04
CA GLY A 28 10.11 7.25 2.47
C GLY A 28 8.70 6.91 2.99
N PHE A 29 7.81 6.38 2.14
CA PHE A 29 6.48 5.95 2.54
C PHE A 29 6.46 4.48 2.93
N ASN A 30 5.87 4.16 4.08
CA ASN A 30 5.77 2.79 4.59
C ASN A 30 4.34 2.47 5.03
N LEU A 31 3.87 1.24 4.76
CA LEU A 31 2.66 0.71 5.41
C LEU A 31 3.01 0.21 6.81
N SER A 32 2.25 0.60 7.83
CA SER A 32 2.43 0.07 9.20
C SER A 32 1.20 -0.67 9.75
N VAL A 33 0.06 -0.60 9.07
CA VAL A 33 -1.12 -1.44 9.36
C VAL A 33 -1.48 -2.22 8.10
N ILE A 34 -1.61 -3.54 8.25
CA ILE A 34 -2.06 -4.45 7.18
C ILE A 34 -3.07 -5.42 7.81
N GLU A 35 -4.34 -5.18 7.53
CA GLU A 35 -5.50 -5.94 7.96
C GLU A 35 -6.38 -6.24 6.74
N GLU A 36 -7.29 -7.21 6.87
CA GLU A 36 -8.22 -7.53 5.79
C GLU A 36 -9.14 -6.34 5.51
N GLY A 37 -9.09 -5.81 4.29
CA GLY A 37 -9.83 -4.62 3.85
C GLY A 37 -9.30 -3.29 4.39
N ARG A 38 -8.19 -3.26 5.14
CA ARG A 38 -7.65 -2.03 5.73
C ARG A 38 -6.13 -2.01 5.73
N THR A 39 -5.56 -0.92 5.19
CA THR A 39 -4.15 -0.61 5.38
C THR A 39 -3.95 0.84 5.76
N GLU A 40 -2.86 1.10 6.47
CA GLU A 40 -2.45 2.46 6.86
C GLU A 40 -0.96 2.60 6.66
N GLY A 41 -0.55 3.80 6.27
CA GLY A 41 0.86 4.11 6.03
C GLY A 41 1.23 5.52 6.48
N TRP A 42 2.52 5.74 6.65
CA TRP A 42 3.12 6.97 7.14
C TRP A 42 4.29 7.39 6.26
N LEU A 43 4.41 8.71 6.08
CA LEU A 43 5.51 9.39 5.42
C LEU A 43 5.86 10.63 6.24
N ASP A 44 7.14 10.78 6.54
CA ASP A 44 7.68 12.01 7.12
C ASP A 44 7.87 13.05 6.00
N ILE A 45 7.35 14.26 6.21
CA ILE A 45 7.35 15.28 5.17
C ILE A 45 8.75 15.88 5.00
N GLU A 46 9.32 15.69 3.83
CA GLU A 46 10.61 16.24 3.43
C GLU A 46 10.46 17.26 2.30
N THR A 47 11.56 17.94 1.93
CA THR A 47 11.57 18.91 0.83
C THR A 47 11.12 18.29 -0.49
N ILE A 48 11.48 17.03 -0.75
CA ILE A 48 11.09 16.31 -1.97
C ILE A 48 9.57 16.07 -2.08
N HIS A 49 8.85 16.11 -0.96
CA HIS A 49 7.39 15.89 -0.91
C HIS A 49 6.60 17.18 -1.13
N LYS A 50 7.27 18.34 -1.18
CA LYS A 50 6.62 19.65 -1.21
C LYS A 50 6.48 20.18 -2.63
N GLN A 51 5.37 20.87 -2.90
CA GLN A 51 5.23 21.72 -4.08
C GLN A 51 5.95 23.07 -3.88
N GLN A 52 5.93 23.94 -4.90
CA GLN A 52 6.72 25.17 -4.97
C GLN A 52 6.40 26.25 -3.91
N LYS A 53 5.30 26.12 -3.17
CA LYS A 53 4.92 26.99 -2.05
C LYS A 53 5.21 26.35 -0.67
N GLY A 54 5.88 25.20 -0.62
CA GLY A 54 6.27 24.53 0.62
C GLY A 54 5.21 23.65 1.28
N LEU A 55 4.04 23.46 0.65
CA LEU A 55 3.01 22.51 1.09
C LEU A 55 3.24 21.13 0.47
N VAL A 56 2.66 20.06 1.02
CA VAL A 56 2.72 18.73 0.40
C VAL A 56 2.14 18.79 -1.01
N HIS A 57 2.85 18.21 -1.99
CA HIS A 57 2.39 18.16 -3.37
C HIS A 57 1.13 17.30 -3.45
N GLY A 58 0.08 17.80 -4.12
CA GLY A 58 -1.19 17.06 -4.22
C GLY A 58 -1.03 15.67 -4.85
N GLY A 59 -0.08 15.53 -5.79
CA GLY A 59 0.30 14.24 -6.35
C GLY A 59 0.90 13.27 -5.33
N VAL A 60 1.68 13.73 -4.34
CA VAL A 60 2.18 12.85 -3.26
C VAL A 60 1.00 12.37 -2.41
N THR A 61 0.09 13.27 -2.02
CA THR A 61 -1.13 12.91 -1.29
C THR A 61 -1.99 11.90 -2.06
N ALA A 62 -2.20 12.12 -3.36
CA ALA A 62 -2.96 11.22 -4.22
C ALA A 62 -2.27 9.85 -4.34
N THR A 63 -0.95 9.81 -4.52
CA THR A 63 -0.20 8.55 -4.56
C THR A 63 -0.29 7.78 -3.25
N LEU A 64 -0.17 8.45 -2.10
CA LEU A 64 -0.33 7.79 -0.79
C LEU A 64 -1.72 7.19 -0.64
N ALA A 65 -2.77 7.94 -1.01
CA ALA A 65 -4.15 7.47 -0.97
C ALA A 65 -4.39 6.28 -1.89
N ASP A 66 -3.85 6.32 -3.11
CA ASP A 66 -3.94 5.22 -4.09
C ASP A 66 -3.25 3.95 -3.57
N ILE A 67 -2.04 4.07 -3.01
CA ILE A 67 -1.29 2.94 -2.46
C ILE A 67 -2.05 2.27 -1.31
N VAL A 68 -2.53 3.03 -0.32
CA VAL A 68 -3.26 2.44 0.82
C VAL A 68 -4.59 1.82 0.38
N ALA A 69 -5.30 2.44 -0.56
CA ALA A 69 -6.54 1.90 -1.10
C ALA A 69 -6.29 0.61 -1.92
N GLY A 70 -5.27 0.61 -2.77
CA GLY A 70 -4.88 -0.52 -3.60
C GLY A 70 -4.46 -1.73 -2.76
N PHE A 71 -3.64 -1.53 -1.72
CA PHE A 71 -3.26 -2.62 -0.83
C PHE A 71 -4.42 -3.09 0.06
N ALA A 72 -5.29 -2.19 0.54
CA ALA A 72 -6.50 -2.58 1.25
C ALA A 72 -7.38 -3.48 0.37
N ALA A 73 -7.64 -3.11 -0.88
CA ALA A 73 -8.37 -3.95 -1.82
C ALA A 73 -7.65 -5.28 -2.09
N TYR A 74 -6.31 -5.26 -2.24
CA TYR A 74 -5.51 -6.46 -2.50
C TYR A 74 -5.63 -7.51 -1.38
N THR A 75 -5.82 -7.09 -0.12
CA THR A 75 -6.05 -8.03 0.99
C THR A 75 -7.39 -8.78 0.91
N THR A 76 -8.33 -8.33 0.07
CA THR A 76 -9.69 -8.89 -0.03
C THR A 76 -9.91 -9.78 -1.25
N VAL A 77 -8.95 -9.80 -2.19
CA VAL A 77 -9.06 -10.59 -3.42
C VAL A 77 -8.34 -11.93 -3.30
N PRO A 78 -8.76 -12.97 -4.04
CA PRO A 78 -8.10 -14.27 -4.05
C PRO A 78 -6.59 -14.21 -4.34
N ALA A 79 -5.84 -15.24 -3.90
CA ALA A 79 -4.39 -15.35 -4.08
C ALA A 79 -3.87 -15.24 -5.51
N ASP A 80 -4.67 -15.65 -6.49
CA ASP A 80 -4.37 -15.62 -7.92
C ASP A 80 -4.84 -14.33 -8.62
N CYS A 81 -5.43 -13.40 -7.88
CA CYS A 81 -5.91 -12.12 -8.38
C CYS A 81 -4.96 -10.96 -8.04
N HIS A 82 -4.96 -9.94 -8.90
CA HIS A 82 -4.26 -8.68 -8.69
C HIS A 82 -5.22 -7.50 -8.78
N VAL A 83 -4.90 -6.43 -8.05
CA VAL A 83 -5.63 -5.16 -8.07
C VAL A 83 -4.81 -4.15 -8.88
N VAL A 84 -5.51 -3.37 -9.70
CA VAL A 84 -4.95 -2.24 -10.44
C VAL A 84 -5.88 -1.04 -10.28
N THR A 85 -5.30 0.15 -10.24
CA THR A 85 -6.01 1.44 -10.28
C THR A 85 -6.05 1.92 -11.74
N ALA A 86 -7.11 2.62 -12.15
CA ALA A 86 -7.36 3.02 -13.54
C ALA A 86 -6.76 4.39 -13.89
#